data_AF-A0A524AN79-F1
#
_entry.id   AF-A0A524AN79-F1
#
_cell.length_a   1.000
_cell.length_b   1.000
_cell.length_c   1.000
_cell.angle_alpha   90.00
_cell.angle_beta   90.00
_cell.angle_gamma   90.00
#
_symmetry.space_group_name_H-M   'P 1'
#
loop_
_entity.id
_entity.type
_entity.pdbx_description
1 polymer ?
#
loop_
_entity_poly.entity_id
_entity_poly.type
_entity_poly.pdbx_seq_one_letter_code
_entity_poly.pdbx_strand_id
1 'polypeptide(L)'
;MSVAIIIILFIVALFVAICLHELGHFIAAKRVGVKVEEFGLGIPPRLFGIKRGETIYSLNAIPIGAFVKAAGENDPTVPRSLAGKGPWTRLGIYAAGPLVNIFLAFVLLSAFFALPYSVIASNGLMVRAVVANSPAEESGIEPEDIILEVDGQPVHRQGDIQDIVNSGEEGAEITLLLLRNGQEEEITLKPELDLESQLLKIGVWLWLDMVSQVEEDSPAYEAGIRPGDAIHSINGQLVYNEESMSSALHSVEEGKEIKLVLLREGEMVSIALNNDGYETLPGVEMQWVEGVHFEQERLPVWRAVYLGARDIIYMPVLIIEAIPQIIESPDMALVGPIGAGQLTVEVVRSSGFSGILFMASMLSLGLAIFNFLPIPPLDGGG
;
A
#
# COMPACT_ATOMS: atom_id res chain seq x y z
N MET A 1 -10.15 -9.61 9.73
CA MET A 1 -11.41 -8.82 9.80
C MET A 1 -12.36 -9.27 8.69
N SER A 2 -13.68 -9.30 8.92
CA SER A 2 -14.63 -9.64 7.84
C SER A 2 -14.75 -8.50 6.83
N VAL A 3 -15.06 -8.84 5.58
CA VAL A 3 -15.24 -7.85 4.48
C VAL A 3 -16.30 -6.81 4.84
N ALA A 4 -17.40 -7.24 5.47
CA ALA A 4 -18.46 -6.34 5.91
C ALA A 4 -17.96 -5.25 6.88
N ILE A 5 -17.07 -5.62 7.81
CA ILE A 5 -16.47 -4.65 8.74
C ILE A 5 -15.55 -3.69 7.99
N ILE A 6 -14.77 -4.17 7.03
CA ILE A 6 -13.88 -3.34 6.21
C ILE A 6 -14.69 -2.30 5.42
N ILE A 7 -15.79 -2.72 4.79
CA ILE A 7 -16.69 -1.82 4.06
C ILE A 7 -17.29 -0.77 4.99
N ILE A 8 -17.73 -1.15 6.19
CA ILE A 8 -18.26 -0.20 7.17
C ILE A 8 -17.18 0.82 7.56
N LEU A 9 -15.97 0.37 7.83
CA LEU A 9 -14.85 1.25 8.21
C LEU A 9 -14.43 2.16 7.07
N PHE A 10 -14.46 1.68 5.82
CA PHE A 10 -14.25 2.49 4.63
C PHE A 10 -15.29 3.61 4.53
N ILE A 11 -16.58 3.29 4.68
CA ILE A 11 -17.67 4.28 4.62
C ILE A 11 -17.52 5.31 5.75
N VAL A 12 -17.16 4.87 6.96
CA VAL A 12 -16.90 5.76 8.10
C VAL A 12 -15.69 6.66 7.83
N ALA A 13 -14.58 6.11 7.33
CA ALA A 13 -13.39 6.88 7.00
C ALA A 13 -13.68 7.93 5.92
N LEU A 14 -14.41 7.55 4.87
CA LEU A 14 -14.85 8.46 3.82
C LEU A 14 -15.76 9.56 4.37
N PHE A 15 -16.75 9.21 5.20
CA PHE A 15 -17.65 10.17 5.83
C PHE A 15 -16.87 11.19 6.68
N VAL A 16 -15.93 10.72 7.52
CA VAL A 16 -15.09 11.57 8.35
C VAL A 16 -14.21 12.49 7.49
N ALA A 17 -13.60 11.97 6.42
CA ALA A 17 -12.78 12.76 5.51
C ALA A 17 -13.59 13.89 4.84
N ILE A 18 -14.79 13.59 4.34
CA ILE A 18 -15.66 14.62 3.74
C ILE A 18 -16.12 15.64 4.81
N CYS A 19 -16.46 15.20 6.02
CA CYS A 19 -16.83 16.13 7.09
C CYS A 19 -15.69 17.09 7.45
N LEU A 20 -14.45 16.59 7.50
CA LEU A 20 -13.28 17.43 7.76
C LEU A 20 -12.95 18.35 6.58
N HIS A 21 -13.14 17.89 5.34
CA HIS A 21 -13.06 18.71 4.14
C HIS A 21 -14.00 19.92 4.21
N GLU A 22 -15.28 19.66 4.44
CA GLU A 22 -16.32 20.70 4.56
C GLU A 22 -16.06 21.63 5.75
N LEU A 23 -15.54 21.08 6.85
CA LEU A 23 -15.10 21.88 8.00
C LEU A 23 -14.00 22.89 7.61
N GLY A 24 -13.11 22.52 6.69
CA GLY A 24 -12.10 23.42 6.12
C GLY A 24 -12.71 24.64 5.45
N HIS A 25 -13.63 24.43 4.51
CA HIS A 25 -14.38 25.52 3.87
C HIS A 25 -15.17 26.36 4.87
N PHE A 26 -15.86 25.70 5.80
CA PHE A 26 -16.65 26.35 6.84
C PHE A 26 -15.82 27.33 7.67
N ILE A 27 -14.68 26.85 8.20
CA ILE A 27 -13.78 27.65 9.04
C ILE A 27 -13.20 28.81 8.23
N ALA A 28 -12.75 28.56 7.00
CA ALA A 28 -12.19 29.59 6.14
C ALA A 28 -13.21 30.70 5.81
N ALA A 29 -14.44 30.33 5.42
CA ALA A 29 -15.52 31.25 5.11
C ALA A 29 -15.87 32.13 6.32
N LYS A 30 -16.02 31.52 7.51
CA LYS A 30 -16.32 32.25 8.75
C LYS A 30 -15.21 33.23 9.15
N ARG A 31 -13.94 32.83 9.03
CA ARG A 31 -12.78 33.68 9.38
C ARG A 31 -12.70 34.96 8.56
N VAL A 32 -13.11 34.92 7.29
CA VAL A 32 -13.12 36.10 6.41
C VAL A 32 -14.47 36.81 6.36
N GLY A 33 -15.39 36.45 7.28
CA GLY A 33 -16.66 37.13 7.49
C GLY A 33 -17.76 36.79 6.50
N VAL A 34 -17.61 35.73 5.69
CA VAL A 34 -18.71 35.19 4.87
C VAL A 34 -19.76 34.58 5.81
N LYS A 35 -21.04 34.86 5.56
CA LYS A 35 -22.12 34.24 6.31
C LYS A 35 -22.31 32.81 5.79
N VAL A 36 -22.29 31.84 6.70
CA VAL A 36 -22.67 30.45 6.41
C VAL A 36 -24.05 30.21 6.99
N GLU A 37 -25.01 29.84 6.14
CA GLU A 37 -26.40 29.61 6.51
C GLU A 37 -26.57 28.25 7.18
N GLU A 38 -25.88 27.23 6.65
CA GLU A 38 -25.96 25.86 7.13
C GLU A 38 -24.63 25.14 6.99
N PHE A 39 -24.27 24.38 8.02
CA PHE A 39 -23.23 23.35 7.99
C PHE A 39 -23.91 22.02 8.27
N GLY A 40 -23.99 21.17 7.24
CA GLY A 40 -24.74 19.93 7.31
C GLY A 40 -23.84 18.71 7.27
N LEU A 41 -24.08 17.75 8.16
CA LEU A 41 -23.50 16.42 8.13
C LEU A 41 -24.50 15.46 7.47
N GLY A 42 -24.04 14.72 6.47
CA GLY A 42 -24.90 13.91 5.61
C GLY A 42 -25.67 14.73 4.56
N ILE A 43 -26.38 14.03 3.69
CA ILE A 43 -27.23 14.61 2.63
C ILE A 43 -28.69 14.69 3.09
N PRO A 44 -29.43 15.77 2.74
CA PRO A 44 -30.86 15.95 3.04
C PRO A 44 -31.75 14.73 2.72
N PRO A 45 -32.91 14.59 3.37
CA PRO A 45 -33.57 15.58 4.23
C PRO A 45 -32.95 15.71 5.63
N ARG A 46 -33.13 16.89 6.24
CA ARG A 46 -32.66 17.18 7.60
C ARG A 46 -33.45 16.37 8.64
N LEU A 47 -32.76 15.60 9.48
CA LEU A 47 -33.35 14.90 10.62
C LEU A 47 -33.38 15.78 11.86
N PHE A 48 -32.26 16.42 12.16
CA PHE A 48 -32.08 17.26 13.33
C PHE A 48 -31.25 18.48 12.98
N GLY A 49 -31.47 19.60 13.67
CA GLY A 49 -30.63 20.78 13.47
C GLY A 49 -30.71 21.77 14.63
N ILE A 50 -29.55 22.30 15.01
CA ILE A 50 -29.43 23.33 16.05
C ILE A 50 -28.92 24.60 15.40
N LYS A 51 -29.61 25.71 15.62
CA LYS A 51 -29.13 27.03 15.23
C LYS A 51 -28.22 27.59 16.32
N ARG A 52 -26.94 27.82 16.00
CA ARG A 52 -25.99 28.49 16.89
C ARG A 52 -25.47 29.75 16.21
N GLY A 53 -25.85 30.91 16.75
CA GLY A 53 -25.62 32.20 16.10
C GLY A 53 -26.40 32.32 14.78
N GLU A 54 -25.68 32.60 13.69
CA GLU A 54 -26.27 32.76 12.35
C GLU A 54 -26.31 31.46 11.52
N THR A 55 -25.68 30.38 12.00
CA THR A 55 -25.52 29.12 11.25
C THR A 55 -26.38 28.02 11.84
N ILE A 56 -27.01 27.25 10.97
CA ILE A 56 -27.69 26.00 11.30
C ILE A 56 -26.69 24.86 11.20
N TYR A 57 -26.53 24.10 12.27
CA TYR A 57 -25.75 22.86 12.27
C TYR A 57 -26.74 21.72 12.14
N SER A 58 -26.73 21.01 11.01
CA SER A 58 -27.72 19.97 10.70
C SER A 58 -27.11 18.58 10.63
N LEU A 59 -27.89 17.59 11.07
CA LEU A 59 -27.67 16.18 10.82
C LEU A 59 -28.78 15.70 9.88
N ASN A 60 -28.38 15.17 8.73
CA ASN A 60 -29.28 14.76 7.65
C ASN A 60 -29.40 13.24 7.56
N ALA A 61 -30.41 12.77 6.83
CA ALA A 61 -30.84 11.37 6.86
C ALA A 61 -29.84 10.41 6.21
N ILE A 62 -29.13 10.85 5.17
CA ILE A 62 -28.20 10.01 4.43
C ILE A 62 -26.78 10.27 4.96
N PRO A 63 -26.13 9.33 5.66
CA PRO A 63 -24.82 9.52 6.30
C PRO A 63 -23.65 9.40 5.30
N ILE A 64 -23.82 9.98 4.11
CA ILE A 64 -22.83 9.98 3.03
C ILE A 64 -22.66 11.44 2.63
N GLY A 65 -21.49 12.02 2.91
CA GLY A 65 -21.17 13.41 2.60
C GLY A 65 -21.45 14.41 3.72
N ALA A 66 -21.14 15.67 3.45
CA ALA A 66 -21.41 16.85 4.27
C ALA A 66 -21.48 18.06 3.31
N PHE A 67 -21.95 19.21 3.78
CA PHE A 67 -21.99 20.42 2.95
C PHE A 67 -21.90 21.73 3.77
N VAL A 68 -21.34 22.75 3.15
CA VAL A 68 -21.34 24.14 3.63
C VAL A 68 -22.20 25.01 2.73
N LYS A 69 -23.32 25.53 3.24
CA LYS A 69 -24.14 26.49 2.51
C LYS A 69 -23.70 27.92 2.79
N ALA A 70 -22.84 28.47 1.95
CA ALA A 70 -22.42 29.86 2.02
C ALA A 70 -23.50 30.82 1.48
N ALA A 71 -23.69 31.96 2.14
CA ALA A 71 -24.63 32.97 1.67
C ALA A 71 -24.13 33.57 0.34
N GLY A 72 -25.05 33.79 -0.60
CA GLY A 72 -24.73 34.45 -1.89
C GLY A 72 -23.56 33.80 -2.63
N GLU A 73 -23.50 32.48 -2.65
CA GLU A 73 -22.43 31.72 -3.32
C GLU A 73 -22.21 32.15 -4.77
N ASN A 74 -23.31 32.41 -5.48
CA ASN A 74 -23.33 32.90 -6.86
C ASN A 74 -23.93 34.32 -7.01
N ASP A 75 -24.27 34.97 -5.90
CA ASP A 75 -24.92 36.29 -5.89
C ASP A 75 -24.14 37.28 -5.01
N PRO A 76 -23.38 38.22 -5.60
CA PRO A 76 -22.59 39.18 -4.84
C PRO A 76 -23.44 40.23 -4.14
N THR A 77 -24.71 40.40 -4.51
CA THR A 77 -25.61 41.40 -3.93
C THR A 77 -26.07 41.04 -2.52
N VAL A 78 -25.99 39.75 -2.16
CA VAL A 78 -26.32 39.26 -0.83
C VAL A 78 -25.29 39.79 0.18
N PRO A 79 -25.71 40.42 1.30
CA PRO A 79 -24.78 40.89 2.33
C PRO A 79 -23.94 39.75 2.90
N ARG A 80 -22.63 39.99 3.05
CA ARG A 80 -21.63 38.99 3.51
C ARG A 80 -21.62 37.72 2.66
N SER A 81 -21.87 37.86 1.36
CA SER A 81 -21.81 36.78 0.38
C SER A 81 -20.40 36.26 0.11
N LEU A 82 -20.31 35.02 -0.36
CA LEU A 82 -19.08 34.46 -0.91
C LEU A 82 -18.74 35.09 -2.26
N ALA A 83 -19.73 35.28 -3.16
CA ALA A 83 -19.51 35.94 -4.45
C ALA A 83 -19.06 37.39 -4.32
N GLY A 84 -19.42 38.08 -3.23
CA GLY A 84 -18.98 39.45 -2.95
C GLY A 84 -17.53 39.57 -2.47
N LYS A 85 -16.81 38.46 -2.27
CA LYS A 85 -15.39 38.46 -1.88
C LYS A 85 -14.46 38.52 -3.11
N GLY A 86 -13.27 39.07 -2.90
CA GLY A 86 -12.24 39.12 -3.95
C GLY A 86 -11.79 37.72 -4.40
N PRO A 87 -11.30 37.56 -5.65
CA PRO A 87 -10.94 36.26 -6.23
C PRO A 87 -9.99 35.43 -5.35
N TRP A 88 -8.97 36.07 -4.76
CA TRP A 88 -8.00 35.40 -3.89
C TRP A 88 -8.60 34.93 -2.56
N THR A 89 -9.54 35.68 -2.01
CA THR A 89 -10.26 35.27 -0.80
C THR A 89 -11.16 34.07 -1.09
N ARG A 90 -11.85 34.07 -2.24
CA ARG A 90 -12.66 32.94 -2.67
C ARG A 90 -11.80 31.70 -2.93
N LEU A 91 -10.70 31.86 -3.65
CA LEU A 91 -9.74 30.79 -3.88
C LEU A 91 -9.22 30.20 -2.57
N GLY A 92 -8.89 31.04 -1.57
CA GLY A 92 -8.48 30.56 -0.25
C GLY A 92 -9.57 29.78 0.49
N ILE A 93 -10.84 30.16 0.34
CA ILE A 93 -11.98 29.40 0.90
C ILE A 93 -12.14 28.05 0.19
N TYR A 94 -12.09 28.03 -1.15
CA TYR A 94 -12.20 26.80 -1.94
C TYR A 94 -10.98 25.89 -1.76
N ALA A 95 -9.78 26.41 -1.51
CA ALA A 95 -8.60 25.59 -1.23
C ALA A 95 -8.60 25.02 0.20
N ALA A 96 -9.38 25.60 1.12
CA ALA A 96 -9.32 25.23 2.54
C ALA A 96 -9.74 23.78 2.81
N GLY A 97 -10.78 23.27 2.12
CA GLY A 97 -11.22 21.89 2.25
C GLY A 97 -10.15 20.89 1.80
N PRO A 98 -9.67 20.97 0.54
CA PRO A 98 -8.58 20.12 0.05
C PRO A 98 -7.32 20.16 0.93
N LEU A 99 -6.92 21.35 1.42
CA LEU A 99 -5.77 21.47 2.31
C LEU A 99 -5.95 20.76 3.66
N VAL A 100 -7.16 20.76 4.23
CA VAL A 100 -7.46 19.97 5.43
C VAL A 100 -7.31 18.48 5.15
N ASN A 101 -7.72 18.01 3.97
CA ASN A 101 -7.58 16.61 3.59
C ASN A 101 -6.13 16.19 3.33
N ILE A 102 -5.29 17.06 2.73
CA ILE A 102 -3.83 16.79 2.63
C ILE A 102 -3.23 16.67 4.04
N PHE A 103 -3.59 17.59 4.94
CA PHE A 103 -3.11 17.54 6.32
C PHE A 103 -3.59 16.30 7.07
N LEU A 104 -4.85 15.88 6.87
CA LEU A 104 -5.37 14.65 7.44
C LEU A 104 -4.63 13.41 6.91
N ALA A 105 -4.39 13.35 5.60
CA ALA A 105 -3.62 12.27 4.99
C ALA A 105 -2.21 12.21 5.59
N PHE A 106 -1.58 13.36 5.84
CA PHE A 106 -0.24 13.45 6.43
C PHE A 106 -0.20 12.84 7.82
N VAL A 107 -1.17 13.21 8.66
CA VAL A 107 -1.26 12.71 10.03
C VAL A 107 -1.53 11.20 10.04
N LEU A 108 -2.45 10.73 9.19
CA LEU A 108 -2.81 9.31 9.11
C LEU A 108 -1.66 8.46 8.58
N LEU A 109 -0.92 8.94 7.59
CA LEU A 109 0.22 8.22 7.02
C LEU A 109 1.43 8.23 7.94
N SER A 110 1.68 9.34 8.64
CA SER A 110 2.68 9.38 9.72
C SER A 110 2.33 8.41 10.85
N ALA A 111 1.04 8.32 11.19
CA ALA A 111 0.57 7.35 12.19
C ALA A 111 0.71 5.90 11.70
N PHE A 112 0.41 5.63 10.42
CA PHE A 112 0.61 4.34 9.78
C PHE A 112 2.07 3.86 9.93
N PHE A 113 3.04 4.70 9.56
CA PHE A 113 4.47 4.38 9.69
C PHE A 113 4.99 4.34 11.14
N ALA A 114 4.28 4.96 12.08
CA ALA A 114 4.63 4.94 13.50
C ALA A 114 4.11 3.70 14.24
N LEU A 115 3.16 2.97 13.66
CA LEU A 115 2.66 1.72 14.24
C LEU A 115 3.72 0.60 14.11
N PRO A 116 3.71 -0.37 15.05
CA PRO A 116 4.61 -1.50 14.96
C PRO A 116 4.32 -2.32 13.69
N TYR A 117 5.36 -2.68 12.96
CA TYR A 117 5.27 -3.62 11.84
C TYR A 117 6.12 -4.85 12.18
N SER A 118 5.66 -6.01 11.73
CA SER A 118 6.42 -7.26 11.86
C SER A 118 7.54 -7.23 10.84
N VAL A 119 8.79 -7.26 11.31
CA VAL A 119 9.94 -7.59 10.49
C VAL A 119 10.32 -9.04 10.71
N ILE A 120 10.83 -9.67 9.66
CA ILE A 120 11.49 -10.96 9.77
C ILE A 120 12.80 -10.68 10.52
N ALA A 121 12.86 -10.98 11.81
CA ALA A 121 14.10 -10.97 12.56
C ALA A 121 14.83 -12.30 12.34
N SER A 122 15.30 -12.50 11.11
CA SER A 122 16.47 -13.32 10.84
C SER A 122 17.69 -12.41 10.80
N ASN A 123 18.87 -12.95 11.07
CA ASN A 123 20.11 -12.18 10.96
C ASN A 123 20.45 -11.76 9.52
N GLY A 124 19.60 -12.06 8.52
CA GLY A 124 19.78 -11.66 7.14
C GLY A 124 18.82 -12.36 6.15
N LEU A 125 19.03 -12.12 4.86
CA LEU A 125 18.23 -12.64 3.74
C LEU A 125 19.04 -13.64 2.91
N MET A 126 18.56 -14.88 2.79
CA MET A 126 19.28 -15.93 2.07
C MET A 126 19.12 -15.79 0.54
N VAL A 127 20.23 -15.82 -0.17
CA VAL A 127 20.33 -15.86 -1.62
C VAL A 127 19.91 -17.24 -2.12
N ARG A 128 18.88 -17.26 -2.96
CA ARG A 128 18.37 -18.45 -3.65
C ARG A 128 19.10 -18.75 -4.93
N ALA A 129 19.29 -17.72 -5.74
CA ALA A 129 19.93 -17.84 -7.03
C ALA A 129 20.51 -16.49 -7.42
N VAL A 130 21.54 -16.53 -8.24
CA VAL A 130 22.19 -15.35 -8.77
C VAL A 130 21.90 -15.27 -10.26
N VAL A 131 21.53 -14.09 -10.73
CA VAL A 131 21.22 -13.84 -12.14
C VAL A 131 22.53 -13.85 -12.93
N ALA A 132 22.57 -14.56 -14.06
CA ALA A 132 23.75 -14.61 -14.91
C ALA A 132 24.09 -13.23 -15.50
N ASN A 133 25.38 -12.89 -15.54
CA ASN A 133 25.95 -11.59 -15.91
C ASN A 133 25.44 -10.43 -15.05
N SER A 134 25.10 -10.67 -13.79
CA SER A 134 24.68 -9.63 -12.86
C SER A 134 25.83 -9.16 -11.95
N PRO A 135 25.71 -7.97 -11.33
CA PRO A 135 26.69 -7.51 -10.33
C PRO A 135 26.94 -8.50 -9.19
N ALA A 136 25.90 -9.22 -8.75
CA ALA A 136 26.00 -10.27 -7.74
C ALA A 136 26.85 -11.46 -8.23
N GLU A 137 26.71 -11.87 -9.49
CA GLU A 137 27.53 -12.96 -10.04
C GLU A 137 28.99 -12.53 -10.20
N GLU A 138 29.22 -11.33 -10.75
CA GLU A 138 30.56 -10.79 -10.98
C GLU A 138 31.35 -10.57 -9.67
N SER A 139 30.63 -10.27 -8.59
CA SER A 139 31.21 -10.10 -7.25
C SER A 139 31.35 -11.41 -6.47
N GLY A 140 30.91 -12.52 -7.04
CA GLY A 140 31.07 -13.86 -6.47
C GLY A 140 30.08 -14.18 -5.36
N ILE A 141 28.89 -13.59 -5.37
CA ILE A 141 27.77 -14.05 -4.53
C ILE A 141 27.32 -15.42 -5.05
N GLU A 142 27.05 -16.33 -4.13
CA GLU A 142 26.64 -17.69 -4.41
C GLU A 142 25.25 -17.97 -3.81
N PRO A 143 24.48 -18.94 -4.36
CA PRO A 143 23.33 -19.49 -3.65
C PRO A 143 23.72 -19.92 -2.23
N GLU A 144 22.77 -19.78 -1.30
CA GLU A 144 22.90 -20.05 0.15
C GLU A 144 23.66 -18.99 0.97
N ASP A 145 24.28 -17.98 0.33
CA ASP A 145 24.78 -16.82 1.06
C ASP A 145 23.65 -16.11 1.81
N ILE A 146 23.91 -15.63 3.02
CA ILE A 146 22.93 -14.85 3.78
C ILE A 146 23.40 -13.40 3.84
N ILE A 147 22.66 -12.50 3.20
CA ILE A 147 22.93 -11.06 3.23
C ILE A 147 22.49 -10.51 4.58
N LEU A 148 23.44 -10.11 5.43
CA LEU A 148 23.19 -9.57 6.77
C LEU A 148 22.99 -8.04 6.73
N GLU A 149 23.85 -7.33 5.98
CA GLU A 149 23.84 -5.87 5.87
C GLU A 149 24.12 -5.39 4.45
N VAL A 150 23.63 -4.18 4.12
CA VAL A 150 23.95 -3.42 2.92
C VAL A 150 24.40 -2.02 3.35
N ASP A 151 25.62 -1.62 3.01
CA ASP A 151 26.26 -0.36 3.42
C ASP A 151 26.18 -0.08 4.93
N GLY A 152 26.40 -1.13 5.74
CA GLY A 152 26.36 -1.06 7.20
C GLY A 152 24.95 -0.90 7.78
N GLN A 153 23.91 -1.05 6.95
CA GLN A 153 22.51 -1.10 7.39
C GLN A 153 22.02 -2.55 7.38
N PRO A 154 21.47 -3.05 8.50
CA PRO A 154 20.96 -4.42 8.55
C PRO A 154 19.76 -4.60 7.63
N VAL A 155 19.66 -5.78 7.01
CA VAL A 155 18.55 -6.14 6.13
C VAL A 155 17.72 -7.28 6.71
N HIS A 156 16.41 -7.04 6.77
CA HIS A 156 15.45 -7.95 7.39
C HIS A 156 14.30 -8.28 6.42
N ARG A 157 14.08 -7.46 5.40
CA ARG A 157 13.04 -7.63 4.38
C ARG A 157 13.65 -7.43 3.00
N GLN A 158 13.11 -8.12 2.00
CA GLN A 158 13.54 -7.94 0.60
C GLN A 158 13.53 -6.47 0.17
N GLY A 159 12.52 -5.70 0.61
CA GLY A 159 12.43 -4.27 0.33
C GLY A 159 13.59 -3.45 0.92
N ASP A 160 14.25 -3.90 1.99
CA ASP A 160 15.36 -3.17 2.61
C ASP A 160 16.56 -3.11 1.66
N ILE A 161 16.92 -4.23 1.01
CA ILE A 161 17.99 -4.24 0.00
C ILE A 161 17.65 -3.26 -1.11
N GLN A 162 16.43 -3.30 -1.64
CA GLN A 162 16.03 -2.42 -2.73
C GLN A 162 16.04 -0.95 -2.33
N ASP A 163 15.50 -0.61 -1.16
CA ASP A 163 15.48 0.76 -0.62
C ASP A 163 16.88 1.30 -0.40
N ILE A 164 17.79 0.51 0.19
CA ILE A 164 19.18 0.91 0.46
C ILE A 164 19.92 1.13 -0.86
N VAL A 165 19.87 0.16 -1.77
CA VAL A 165 20.52 0.22 -3.08
C VAL A 165 20.04 1.42 -3.91
N ASN A 166 18.74 1.70 -3.91
CA ASN A 166 18.17 2.81 -4.67
C ASN A 166 18.27 4.17 -3.96
N SER A 167 18.73 4.20 -2.70
CA SER A 167 19.06 5.44 -2.00
C SER A 167 20.47 5.97 -2.32
N GLY A 168 21.33 5.13 -2.92
CA GLY A 168 22.67 5.48 -3.35
C GLY A 168 22.72 6.26 -4.66
N GLU A 169 23.89 6.83 -4.97
CA GLU A 169 24.13 7.48 -6.26
C GLU A 169 24.28 6.45 -7.38
N GLU A 170 23.77 6.75 -8.57
CA GLU A 170 23.90 5.88 -9.73
C GLU A 170 25.39 5.59 -10.03
N GLY A 171 25.72 4.31 -10.02
CA GLY A 171 27.05 3.83 -10.30
C GLY A 171 28.05 3.91 -9.14
N ALA A 172 27.60 4.26 -7.94
CA ALA A 172 28.34 4.03 -6.71
C ALA A 172 28.44 2.53 -6.41
N GLU A 173 29.53 2.12 -5.77
CA GLU A 173 29.67 0.77 -5.21
C GLU A 173 28.94 0.69 -3.87
N ILE A 174 28.37 -0.48 -3.58
CA ILE A 174 27.76 -0.82 -2.30
C ILE A 174 28.55 -1.97 -1.67
N THR A 175 28.52 -2.05 -0.34
CA THR A 175 29.14 -3.13 0.42
C THR A 175 28.07 -4.01 1.06
N LEU A 176 28.14 -5.32 0.81
CA LEU A 176 27.30 -6.33 1.42
C LEU A 176 28.10 -7.05 2.51
N LEU A 177 27.52 -7.19 3.70
CA LEU A 177 28.00 -8.14 4.69
C LEU A 177 27.24 -9.45 4.50
N LEU A 178 27.95 -10.52 4.12
CA LEU A 178 27.39 -11.84 3.88
C LEU A 178 27.81 -12.81 4.99
N LEU A 179 26.97 -13.79 5.29
CA LEU A 179 27.35 -14.99 6.03
C LEU A 179 27.43 -16.16 5.07
N ARG A 180 28.64 -16.72 4.90
CA ARG A 180 28.92 -17.87 4.06
C ARG A 180 29.64 -18.94 4.87
N ASN A 181 29.13 -20.16 4.91
CA ASN A 181 29.71 -21.27 5.69
C ASN A 181 29.96 -20.93 7.18
N GLY A 182 29.13 -20.05 7.76
CA GLY A 182 29.26 -19.59 9.14
C GLY A 182 30.37 -18.55 9.39
N GLN A 183 30.97 -17.99 8.33
CA GLN A 183 31.92 -16.88 8.40
C GLN A 183 31.34 -15.64 7.73
N GLU A 184 31.55 -14.48 8.35
CA GLU A 184 31.17 -13.20 7.77
C GLU A 184 32.20 -12.78 6.71
N GLU A 185 31.73 -12.46 5.51
CA GLU A 185 32.51 -11.92 4.39
C GLU A 185 31.90 -10.60 3.93
N GLU A 186 32.73 -9.58 3.71
CA GLU A 186 32.32 -8.35 3.04
C GLU A 186 32.57 -8.46 1.53
N ILE A 187 31.55 -8.19 0.74
CA ILE A 187 31.62 -8.13 -0.72
C ILE A 187 31.21 -6.74 -1.19
N THR A 188 32.03 -6.13 -2.03
CA THR A 188 31.70 -4.86 -2.69
C THR A 188 31.25 -5.14 -4.12
N LEU A 189 30.15 -4.55 -4.54
CA LEU A 189 29.66 -4.64 -5.91
C LEU A 189 29.08 -3.31 -6.39
N LYS A 190 28.96 -3.16 -7.70
CA LYS A 190 28.36 -2.00 -8.33
C LYS A 190 26.97 -2.35 -8.87
N PRO A 191 25.88 -1.81 -8.30
CA PRO A 191 24.53 -2.07 -8.82
C PRO A 191 24.37 -1.61 -10.27
N GLU A 192 23.56 -2.34 -11.03
CA GLU A 192 23.25 -2.03 -12.43
C GLU A 192 21.87 -1.36 -12.52
N LEU A 193 21.75 -0.33 -13.37
CA LEU A 193 20.46 0.29 -13.66
C LEU A 193 19.66 -0.59 -14.60
N ASP A 194 18.49 -1.04 -14.13
CA ASP A 194 17.53 -1.72 -14.97
C ASP A 194 16.74 -0.71 -15.80
N LEU A 195 16.90 -0.77 -17.13
CA LEU A 195 16.31 0.20 -18.04
C LEU A 195 14.77 0.17 -18.06
N GLU A 196 14.15 -0.97 -17.75
CA GLU A 196 12.69 -1.10 -17.71
C GLU A 196 12.09 -0.50 -16.44
N SER A 197 12.62 -0.86 -15.27
CA SER A 197 12.09 -0.37 -13.99
C SER A 197 12.70 0.96 -13.53
N GLN A 198 13.78 1.43 -14.15
CA GLN A 198 14.57 2.60 -13.71
C GLN A 198 15.10 2.46 -12.27
N LEU A 199 15.26 1.22 -11.79
CA LEU A 199 15.76 0.91 -10.46
C LEU A 199 17.14 0.24 -10.56
N LEU A 200 17.98 0.52 -9.57
CA LEU A 200 19.25 -0.17 -9.38
C LEU A 200 18.99 -1.59 -8.85
N LYS A 201 19.63 -2.58 -9.47
CA LYS A 201 19.54 -4.01 -9.15
C LYS A 201 20.92 -4.62 -8.94
N ILE A 202 20.99 -5.61 -8.05
CA ILE A 202 22.21 -6.39 -7.80
C ILE A 202 22.15 -7.78 -8.44
N GLY A 203 20.95 -8.29 -8.76
CA GLY A 203 20.78 -9.56 -9.48
C GLY A 203 20.72 -10.82 -8.60
N VAL A 204 20.11 -10.73 -7.42
CA VAL A 204 19.85 -11.90 -6.56
C VAL A 204 18.36 -12.24 -6.50
N TRP A 205 18.06 -13.54 -6.49
CA TRP A 205 16.78 -14.09 -6.04
C TRP A 205 16.95 -14.51 -4.59
N LEU A 206 15.97 -14.25 -3.74
CA LEU A 206 16.02 -14.61 -2.32
C LEU A 206 15.08 -15.79 -2.02
N TRP A 207 15.43 -16.62 -1.03
CA TRP A 207 14.52 -17.66 -0.51
C TRP A 207 13.42 -16.99 0.30
N LEU A 208 12.17 -17.36 0.02
CA LEU A 208 11.01 -16.66 0.58
C LEU A 208 9.99 -17.54 1.29
N ASP A 209 10.09 -18.87 1.27
CA ASP A 209 9.40 -19.81 2.18
C ASP A 209 9.83 -21.25 1.83
N MET A 210 10.12 -22.12 2.82
CA MET A 210 10.35 -23.56 2.61
C MET A 210 9.22 -24.39 3.22
N VAL A 211 8.87 -25.50 2.58
CA VAL A 211 7.98 -26.50 3.15
C VAL A 211 8.67 -27.12 4.35
N SER A 212 8.15 -26.86 5.54
CA SER A 212 8.72 -27.36 6.80
C SER A 212 8.16 -28.73 7.16
N GLN A 213 6.87 -28.91 6.94
CA GLN A 213 6.16 -30.14 7.21
C GLN A 213 5.09 -30.34 6.15
N VAL A 214 4.84 -31.62 5.86
CA VAL A 214 3.70 -32.04 5.04
C VAL A 214 2.94 -33.10 5.83
N GLU A 215 1.65 -32.89 6.06
CA GLU A 215 0.76 -33.84 6.71
C GLU A 215 0.64 -35.11 5.86
N GLU A 216 0.86 -36.28 6.47
CA GLU A 216 0.70 -37.58 5.80
C GLU A 216 -0.74 -37.72 5.27
N ASP A 217 -0.89 -38.34 4.10
CA ASP A 217 -2.17 -38.52 3.39
C ASP A 217 -2.89 -37.23 2.95
N SER A 218 -2.25 -36.06 3.09
CA SER A 218 -2.77 -34.82 2.51
C SER A 218 -2.63 -34.81 0.98
N PRO A 219 -3.45 -34.04 0.25
CA PRO A 219 -3.32 -33.90 -1.20
C PRO A 219 -1.92 -33.44 -1.61
N ALA A 220 -1.29 -32.55 -0.82
CA ALA A 220 0.10 -32.14 -1.03
C ALA A 220 1.11 -33.29 -0.90
N TYR A 221 0.95 -34.13 0.12
CA TYR A 221 1.79 -35.30 0.32
C TYR A 221 1.62 -36.32 -0.82
N GLU A 222 0.39 -36.56 -1.25
CA GLU A 222 0.07 -37.44 -2.38
C GLU A 222 0.61 -36.90 -3.71
N ALA A 223 0.54 -35.58 -3.91
CA ALA A 223 1.13 -34.88 -5.07
C ALA A 223 2.66 -34.91 -5.06
N GLY A 224 3.27 -35.37 -3.97
CA GLY A 224 4.70 -35.59 -3.87
C GLY A 224 5.47 -34.44 -3.23
N ILE A 225 4.82 -33.45 -2.61
CA ILE A 225 5.47 -32.38 -1.84
C ILE A 225 6.12 -33.00 -0.60
N ARG A 226 7.35 -32.58 -0.29
CA ARG A 226 8.13 -33.07 0.85
C ARG A 226 8.71 -31.89 1.65
N PRO A 227 9.01 -32.10 2.94
CA PRO A 227 9.81 -31.16 3.72
C PRO A 227 11.12 -30.82 2.99
N GLY A 228 11.48 -29.54 2.99
CA GLY A 228 12.65 -28.99 2.28
C GLY A 228 12.35 -28.49 0.86
N ASP A 229 11.16 -28.73 0.31
CA ASP A 229 10.78 -28.14 -0.99
C ASP A 229 10.52 -26.63 -0.85
N ALA A 230 10.88 -25.83 -1.85
CA ALA A 230 10.30 -24.49 -2.02
C ALA A 230 9.28 -24.47 -3.15
N ILE A 231 8.19 -23.75 -2.95
CA ILE A 231 7.21 -23.49 -4.00
C ILE A 231 7.73 -22.33 -4.84
N HIS A 232 8.06 -22.59 -6.11
CA HIS A 232 8.53 -21.56 -7.04
C HIS A 232 7.36 -20.89 -7.76
N SER A 233 6.46 -21.68 -8.33
CA SER A 233 5.32 -21.16 -9.07
C SER A 233 4.13 -22.11 -9.07
N ILE A 234 2.96 -21.54 -9.25
CA ILE A 234 1.67 -22.22 -9.34
C ILE A 234 1.05 -21.81 -10.68
N ASN A 235 0.87 -22.76 -11.59
CA ASN A 235 0.38 -22.53 -12.96
C ASN A 235 1.14 -21.43 -13.73
N GLY A 236 2.43 -21.29 -13.46
CA GLY A 236 3.29 -20.28 -14.09
C GLY A 236 3.27 -18.91 -13.40
N GLN A 237 2.43 -18.69 -12.38
CA GLN A 237 2.48 -17.52 -11.52
C GLN A 237 3.50 -17.74 -10.39
N LEU A 238 4.42 -16.79 -10.20
CA LEU A 238 5.45 -16.87 -9.17
C LEU A 238 4.84 -16.78 -7.77
N VAL A 239 5.35 -17.60 -6.86
CA VAL A 239 4.98 -17.60 -5.44
C VAL A 239 6.17 -17.14 -4.61
N TYR A 240 5.96 -16.11 -3.80
CA TYR A 240 6.98 -15.42 -3.02
C TYR A 240 6.54 -15.06 -1.60
N ASN A 241 5.33 -15.45 -1.20
CA ASN A 241 4.77 -15.39 0.15
C ASN A 241 3.42 -16.15 0.19
N GLU A 242 2.82 -16.32 1.36
CA GLU A 242 1.48 -16.93 1.51
C GLU A 242 0.39 -16.22 0.67
N GLU A 243 0.47 -14.91 0.49
CA GLU A 243 -0.54 -14.10 -0.22
C GLU A 243 -0.53 -14.33 -1.74
N SER A 244 0.66 -14.37 -2.35
CA SER A 244 0.86 -14.73 -3.76
C SER A 244 0.53 -16.19 -4.02
N MET A 245 0.80 -17.09 -3.05
CA MET A 245 0.36 -18.49 -3.10
C MET A 245 -1.17 -18.59 -3.14
N SER A 246 -1.85 -17.95 -2.18
CA SER A 246 -3.31 -17.90 -2.11
C SER A 246 -3.92 -17.33 -3.39
N SER A 247 -3.37 -16.21 -3.89
CA SER A 247 -3.82 -15.60 -5.15
C SER A 247 -3.65 -16.54 -6.35
N ALA A 248 -2.53 -17.25 -6.42
CA ALA A 248 -2.26 -18.18 -7.51
C ALA A 248 -3.15 -19.43 -7.44
N LEU A 249 -3.46 -19.93 -6.23
CA LEU A 249 -4.42 -21.02 -6.03
C LEU A 249 -5.85 -20.59 -6.40
N HIS A 250 -6.26 -19.38 -6.05
CA HIS A 250 -7.58 -18.83 -6.40
C HIS A 250 -7.74 -18.50 -7.89
N SER A 251 -6.66 -18.39 -8.64
CA SER A 251 -6.72 -18.22 -10.10
C SER A 251 -7.23 -19.47 -10.83
N VAL A 252 -7.33 -20.60 -10.12
CA VAL A 252 -7.72 -21.90 -10.66
C VAL A 252 -9.17 -22.22 -10.27
N GLU A 253 -10.00 -22.58 -11.25
CA GLU A 253 -11.35 -23.05 -10.97
C GLU A 253 -11.32 -24.34 -10.13
N GLU A 254 -12.26 -24.46 -9.20
CA GLU A 254 -12.47 -25.67 -8.39
C GLU A 254 -12.71 -26.89 -9.31
N GLY A 255 -12.03 -28.00 -9.01
CA GLY A 255 -12.04 -29.23 -9.79
C GLY A 255 -11.03 -29.28 -10.95
N LYS A 256 -10.18 -28.27 -11.15
CA LYS A 256 -9.07 -28.30 -12.13
C LYS A 256 -7.72 -28.61 -11.48
N GLU A 257 -6.81 -29.18 -12.26
CA GLU A 257 -5.43 -29.43 -11.82
C GLU A 257 -4.65 -28.12 -11.65
N ILE A 258 -3.94 -28.04 -10.53
CA ILE A 258 -2.90 -27.06 -10.21
C ILE A 258 -1.56 -27.68 -10.56
N LYS A 259 -0.82 -27.04 -11.46
CA LYS A 259 0.56 -27.39 -11.76
C LYS A 259 1.49 -26.59 -10.85
N LEU A 260 2.19 -27.27 -9.96
CA LEU A 260 3.18 -26.66 -9.06
C LEU A 260 4.57 -26.89 -9.62
N VAL A 261 5.41 -25.87 -9.56
CA VAL A 261 6.85 -26.02 -9.76
C VAL A 261 7.51 -25.84 -8.41
N LEU A 262 8.14 -26.92 -7.93
CA LEU A 262 8.90 -26.96 -6.70
C LEU A 262 10.39 -26.84 -7.02
N LEU A 263 11.16 -26.34 -6.07
CA LEU A 263 12.60 -26.46 -6.03
C LEU A 263 12.96 -27.47 -4.94
N ARG A 264 13.56 -28.59 -5.32
CA ARG A 264 13.98 -29.67 -4.42
C ARG A 264 15.46 -29.96 -4.66
N GLU A 265 16.29 -29.80 -3.62
CA GLU A 265 17.74 -30.08 -3.70
C GLU A 265 18.43 -29.37 -4.89
N GLY A 266 17.97 -28.16 -5.23
CA GLY A 266 18.49 -27.38 -6.36
C GLY A 266 17.90 -27.70 -7.74
N GLU A 267 17.06 -28.72 -7.87
CA GLU A 267 16.39 -29.08 -9.12
C GLU A 267 14.92 -28.64 -9.16
N MET A 268 14.46 -28.24 -10.35
CA MET A 268 13.07 -27.84 -10.57
C MET A 268 12.20 -29.07 -10.81
N VAL A 269 11.30 -29.36 -9.88
CA VAL A 269 10.38 -30.51 -9.94
C VAL A 269 8.97 -30.00 -10.23
N SER A 270 8.38 -30.45 -11.33
CA SER A 270 6.96 -30.17 -11.61
C SER A 270 6.08 -31.27 -11.04
N ILE A 271 5.06 -30.87 -10.27
CA ILE A 271 4.02 -31.77 -9.77
C ILE A 271 2.64 -31.22 -10.13
N ALA A 272 1.62 -32.07 -10.02
CA ALA A 272 0.22 -31.69 -10.21
C ALA A 272 -0.60 -32.07 -8.98
N LEU A 273 -1.53 -31.20 -8.62
CA LEU A 273 -2.44 -31.35 -7.48
C LEU A 273 -3.84 -30.96 -7.94
N ASN A 274 -4.88 -31.70 -7.58
CA ASN A 274 -6.26 -31.24 -7.86
C ASN A 274 -6.61 -30.05 -6.97
N ASN A 275 -7.29 -29.03 -7.52
CA ASN A 275 -7.83 -27.92 -6.73
C ASN A 275 -9.23 -28.25 -6.21
N ASP A 276 -9.39 -28.43 -4.90
CA ASP A 276 -10.73 -28.50 -4.26
C ASP A 276 -11.10 -27.18 -3.57
N GLY A 277 -10.62 -26.04 -4.10
CA GLY A 277 -10.95 -24.71 -3.59
C GLY A 277 -10.09 -24.29 -2.40
N TYR A 278 -8.82 -24.67 -2.39
CA TYR A 278 -7.93 -24.41 -1.27
C TYR A 278 -7.47 -22.94 -1.19
N GLU A 279 -7.46 -22.35 0.01
CA GLU A 279 -6.85 -21.03 0.27
C GLU A 279 -5.32 -21.14 0.45
N THR A 280 -4.82 -22.29 0.92
CA THR A 280 -3.40 -22.64 1.07
C THR A 280 -3.16 -24.06 0.56
N LEU A 281 -1.91 -24.48 0.36
CA LEU A 281 -1.67 -25.87 -0.01
C LEU A 281 -2.12 -26.82 1.12
N PRO A 282 -3.02 -27.78 0.84
CA PRO A 282 -3.63 -28.60 1.89
C PRO A 282 -2.60 -29.54 2.52
N GLY A 283 -2.46 -29.46 3.84
CA GLY A 283 -1.51 -30.26 4.62
C GLY A 283 -0.06 -29.80 4.50
N VAL A 284 0.22 -28.65 3.87
CA VAL A 284 1.56 -28.07 3.82
C VAL A 284 1.70 -27.03 4.92
N GLU A 285 2.63 -27.25 5.84
CA GLU A 285 3.09 -26.20 6.75
C GLU A 285 4.35 -25.58 6.16
N MET A 286 4.21 -24.36 5.66
CA MET A 286 5.36 -23.56 5.24
C MET A 286 5.97 -22.96 6.52
N GLN A 287 7.27 -23.10 6.70
CA GLN A 287 7.99 -22.27 7.67
C GLN A 287 9.15 -21.59 6.96
N TRP A 288 9.41 -20.36 7.39
CA TRP A 288 10.69 -19.71 7.15
C TRP A 288 11.82 -20.62 7.63
N VAL A 289 12.98 -20.53 6.99
CA VAL A 289 14.18 -21.32 7.34
C VAL A 289 14.39 -21.29 8.87
N GLU A 290 14.72 -22.44 9.48
CA GLU A 290 14.93 -22.55 10.93
C GLU A 290 15.84 -21.41 11.46
N GLY A 291 15.39 -20.73 12.53
CA GLY A 291 16.12 -19.60 13.14
C GLY A 291 15.55 -18.21 12.81
N VAL A 292 14.48 -18.14 12.02
CA VAL A 292 13.74 -16.90 11.76
C VAL A 292 12.68 -16.68 12.85
N HIS A 293 12.80 -15.61 13.63
CA HIS A 293 11.73 -15.14 14.52
C HIS A 293 11.21 -13.78 14.05
N PHE A 294 9.99 -13.41 14.44
CA PHE A 294 9.43 -12.11 14.08
C PHE A 294 9.65 -11.12 15.23
N GLU A 295 10.26 -9.97 14.95
CA GLU A 295 10.29 -8.85 15.87
C GLU A 295 9.32 -7.77 15.42
N GLN A 296 8.65 -7.14 16.38
CA GLN A 296 7.88 -5.94 16.11
C GLN A 296 8.80 -4.73 16.20
N GLU A 297 9.16 -4.19 15.05
CA GLU A 297 9.90 -2.95 14.98
C GLU A 297 8.98 -1.74 14.99
N ARG A 298 9.53 -0.61 15.44
CA ARG A 298 8.89 0.69 15.37
C ARG A 298 9.86 1.68 14.79
N LEU A 299 9.43 2.42 13.77
CA LEU A 299 10.20 3.55 13.30
C LEU A 299 10.23 4.65 14.37
N PRO A 300 11.35 5.36 14.52
CA PRO A 300 11.37 6.63 15.24
C PRO A 300 10.30 7.57 14.68
N VAL A 301 9.57 8.27 15.56
CA VAL A 301 8.45 9.15 15.18
C VAL A 301 8.83 10.15 14.09
N TRP A 302 10.04 10.72 14.15
CA TRP A 302 10.52 11.66 13.14
C TRP A 302 10.67 11.01 11.76
N ARG A 303 11.10 9.74 11.69
CA ARG A 303 11.25 8.98 10.43
C ARG A 303 9.88 8.63 9.88
N ALA A 304 8.94 8.21 10.73
CA ALA A 304 7.55 7.98 10.34
C ALA A 304 6.89 9.25 9.77
N VAL A 305 7.13 10.41 10.40
CA VAL A 305 6.67 11.72 9.91
C VAL A 305 7.32 12.09 8.57
N TYR A 306 8.63 11.85 8.42
CA TYR A 306 9.34 12.08 7.16
C TYR A 306 8.76 11.23 6.02
N LEU A 307 8.55 9.93 6.26
CA LEU A 307 7.95 9.02 5.28
C LEU A 307 6.51 9.45 4.93
N GLY A 308 5.71 9.83 5.94
CA GLY A 308 4.37 10.36 5.72
C GLY A 308 4.35 11.63 4.85
N ALA A 309 5.33 12.54 5.04
CA ALA A 309 5.47 13.72 4.20
C ALA A 309 5.94 13.37 2.78
N ARG A 310 6.91 12.47 2.65
CA ARG A 310 7.44 12.00 1.36
C ARG A 310 6.33 11.40 0.51
N ASP A 311 5.55 10.50 1.09
CA ASP A 311 4.55 9.73 0.35
C ASP A 311 3.34 10.58 -0.09
N ILE A 312 3.04 11.68 0.61
CA ILE A 312 2.06 12.68 0.13
C ILE A 312 2.46 13.28 -1.21
N ILE A 313 3.76 13.45 -1.44
CA ILE A 313 4.30 14.02 -2.68
C ILE A 313 4.49 12.91 -3.71
N TYR A 314 5.00 11.75 -3.29
CA TYR A 314 5.37 10.67 -4.18
C TYR A 314 4.16 9.94 -4.77
N MET A 315 3.09 9.71 -4.00
CA MET A 315 1.89 9.00 -4.49
C MET A 315 1.20 9.71 -5.66
N PRO A 316 0.94 11.03 -5.64
CA PRO A 316 0.40 11.74 -6.80
C PRO A 316 1.33 11.69 -8.01
N VAL A 317 2.64 11.75 -7.80
CA VAL A 317 3.64 11.69 -8.88
C VAL A 317 3.60 10.32 -9.56
N LEU A 318 3.58 9.23 -8.79
CA LEU A 318 3.42 7.88 -9.34
C LEU A 318 2.14 7.72 -10.17
N ILE A 319 1.02 8.29 -9.72
CA ILE A 319 -0.24 8.27 -10.48
C ILE A 319 -0.07 8.97 -11.83
N ILE A 320 0.62 10.11 -11.86
CA ILE A 320 0.88 10.88 -13.09
C ILE A 320 1.84 10.10 -14.01
N GLU A 321 2.90 9.52 -13.45
CA GLU A 321 3.90 8.73 -14.18
C GLU A 321 3.34 7.42 -14.76
N ALA A 322 2.30 6.86 -14.12
CA ALA A 322 1.60 5.69 -14.63
C ALA A 322 0.71 6.01 -15.85
N ILE A 323 0.27 7.25 -16.06
CA ILE A 323 -0.66 7.60 -17.15
C ILE A 323 -0.10 7.28 -18.54
N PRO A 324 1.14 7.69 -18.92
CA PRO A 324 1.72 7.33 -20.21
C PRO A 324 1.80 5.81 -20.41
N GLN A 325 2.20 5.07 -19.38
CA GLN A 325 2.33 3.61 -19.43
C GLN A 325 0.98 2.93 -19.67
N ILE A 326 -0.08 3.43 -19.02
CA ILE A 326 -1.47 2.99 -19.23
C ILE A 326 -1.95 3.30 -20.64
N ILE A 327 -1.58 4.45 -21.21
CA ILE A 327 -1.94 4.82 -22.59
C ILE A 327 -1.22 3.90 -23.59
N GLU A 328 0.04 3.57 -23.35
CA GLU A 328 0.84 2.69 -24.20
C GLU A 328 0.41 1.23 -24.11
N SER A 329 0.03 0.78 -22.91
CA SER A 329 -0.43 -0.59 -22.64
C SER A 329 -1.72 -0.58 -21.81
N PRO A 330 -2.89 -0.41 -22.45
CA PRO A 330 -4.19 -0.35 -21.75
C PRO A 330 -4.52 -1.59 -20.92
N ASP A 331 -3.92 -2.72 -21.27
CA ASP A 331 -4.09 -4.00 -20.56
C ASP A 331 -3.47 -3.96 -19.15
N MET A 332 -2.49 -3.08 -18.91
CA MET A 332 -1.87 -2.84 -17.59
C MET A 332 -2.78 -2.04 -16.65
N ALA A 333 -3.80 -1.36 -17.20
CA ALA A 333 -4.69 -0.50 -16.44
C ALA A 333 -5.89 -1.23 -15.80
N LEU A 334 -5.95 -2.57 -15.93
CA LEU A 334 -7.14 -3.36 -15.63
C LEU A 334 -7.37 -3.59 -14.12
N VAL A 335 -7.28 -2.54 -13.31
CA VAL A 335 -7.85 -2.51 -11.96
C VAL A 335 -9.16 -1.73 -12.04
N GLY A 336 -10.24 -2.40 -12.43
CA GLY A 336 -11.58 -1.82 -12.44
C GLY A 336 -12.07 -1.46 -11.02
N PRO A 337 -13.26 -0.83 -10.88
CA PRO A 337 -13.79 -0.46 -9.55
C PRO A 337 -13.90 -1.63 -8.57
N ILE A 338 -14.15 -2.84 -9.08
CA ILE A 338 -14.18 -4.08 -8.28
C ILE A 338 -12.77 -4.47 -7.83
N GLY A 339 -11.78 -4.40 -8.72
CA GLY A 339 -10.37 -4.67 -8.41
C GLY A 339 -9.78 -3.68 -7.41
N ALA A 340 -10.10 -2.39 -7.54
CA ALA A 340 -9.67 -1.38 -6.58
C ALA A 340 -10.26 -1.62 -5.18
N GLY A 341 -11.53 -2.06 -5.13
CA GLY A 341 -12.17 -2.51 -3.90
C GLY A 341 -11.52 -3.76 -3.30
N GLN A 342 -11.11 -4.73 -4.13
CA GLN A 342 -10.41 -5.93 -3.70
C GLN A 342 -9.03 -5.61 -3.11
N LEU A 343 -8.22 -4.80 -3.80
CA LEU A 343 -6.91 -4.35 -3.28
C LEU A 343 -7.05 -3.61 -1.95
N THR A 344 -8.10 -2.80 -1.80
CA THR A 344 -8.39 -2.11 -0.53
C THR A 344 -8.71 -3.10 0.59
N VAL A 345 -9.53 -4.12 0.30
CA VAL A 345 -9.87 -5.18 1.26
C VAL A 345 -8.65 -6.01 1.63
N GLU A 346 -7.80 -6.31 0.65
CA GLU A 346 -6.56 -7.06 0.79
C GLU A 346 -5.57 -6.32 1.70
N VAL A 347 -5.28 -5.04 1.43
CA VAL A 347 -4.41 -4.20 2.27
C VAL A 347 -4.89 -4.13 3.73
N VAL A 348 -6.20 -4.00 3.96
CA VAL A 348 -6.74 -3.96 5.32
C VAL A 348 -6.70 -5.33 6.00
N ARG A 349 -6.82 -6.43 5.24
CA ARG A 349 -6.67 -7.78 5.78
C ARG A 349 -5.22 -8.10 6.14
N SER A 350 -4.27 -7.73 5.29
CA SER A 350 -2.84 -7.99 5.48
C SER A 350 -2.24 -7.11 6.58
N SER A 351 -2.58 -5.83 6.61
CA SER A 351 -1.99 -4.86 7.55
C SER A 351 -2.85 -4.65 8.82
N GLY A 352 -4.05 -5.23 8.89
CA GLY A 352 -4.94 -5.06 10.04
C GLY A 352 -5.32 -3.58 10.27
N PHE A 353 -5.13 -3.09 11.50
CA PHE A 353 -5.50 -1.71 11.85
C PHE A 353 -4.67 -0.66 11.12
N SER A 354 -3.37 -0.92 10.87
CA SER A 354 -2.53 0.02 10.11
C SER A 354 -3.01 0.15 8.67
N GLY A 355 -3.52 -0.94 8.06
CA GLY A 355 -4.14 -0.92 6.74
C GLY A 355 -5.35 0.03 6.64
N ILE A 356 -6.14 0.17 7.74
CA ILE A 356 -7.24 1.14 7.79
C ILE A 356 -6.72 2.57 7.76
N LEU A 357 -5.62 2.86 8.47
CA LEU A 357 -5.01 4.19 8.47
C LEU A 357 -4.46 4.54 7.09
N PHE A 358 -3.78 3.60 6.44
CA PHE A 358 -3.28 3.76 5.08
C PHE A 358 -4.43 4.02 4.10
N MET A 359 -5.47 3.20 4.12
CA MET A 359 -6.67 3.39 3.31
C MET A 359 -7.31 4.77 3.55
N ALA A 360 -7.50 5.17 4.81
CA ALA A 360 -8.07 6.48 5.15
C ALA A 360 -7.18 7.64 4.68
N SER A 361 -5.85 7.49 4.73
CA SER A 361 -4.93 8.50 4.18
C SER A 361 -5.05 8.61 2.66
N MET A 362 -5.16 7.48 1.94
CA MET A 362 -5.30 7.47 0.48
C MET A 362 -6.64 8.06 0.05
N LEU A 363 -7.72 7.77 0.76
CA LEU A 363 -9.02 8.41 0.53
C LEU A 363 -8.96 9.92 0.73
N SER A 364 -8.35 10.36 1.84
CA SER A 364 -8.22 11.79 2.14
C SER A 364 -7.37 12.50 1.09
N LEU A 365 -6.23 11.93 0.73
CA LEU A 365 -5.33 12.47 -0.30
C LEU A 365 -6.02 12.51 -1.68
N GLY A 366 -6.71 11.44 -2.06
CA GLY A 366 -7.50 11.37 -3.28
C GLY A 366 -8.55 12.47 -3.36
N LEU A 367 -9.37 12.64 -2.32
CA LEU A 367 -10.36 13.71 -2.25
C LEU A 367 -9.72 15.10 -2.40
N ALA A 368 -8.54 15.33 -1.81
CA ALA A 368 -7.84 16.60 -1.98
C ALA A 368 -7.39 16.83 -3.42
N ILE A 369 -6.79 15.83 -4.06
CA ILE A 369 -6.31 15.91 -5.45
C ILE A 369 -7.46 16.17 -6.40
N PHE A 370 -8.55 15.40 -6.30
CA PHE A 370 -9.71 15.56 -7.18
C PHE A 370 -10.33 16.95 -7.07
N ASN A 371 -10.39 17.53 -5.87
CA ASN A 371 -10.91 18.89 -5.67
C ASN A 371 -9.93 20.01 -6.06
N PHE A 372 -8.68 19.69 -6.40
CA PHE A 372 -7.75 20.61 -7.06
C PHE A 372 -7.75 20.49 -8.60
N LEU A 373 -8.28 19.39 -9.16
CA LEU A 373 -8.40 19.24 -10.60
C LEU A 373 -9.55 20.12 -11.13
N PRO A 374 -9.42 20.75 -12.31
CA PRO A 374 -10.47 21.57 -12.92
C PRO A 374 -11.54 20.69 -13.59
N ILE A 375 -12.13 19.77 -12.82
CA ILE A 375 -13.26 18.91 -13.20
C ILE A 375 -14.46 19.42 -12.37
N PRO A 376 -15.71 19.43 -12.87
CA PRO A 376 -16.85 19.88 -12.08
C PRO A 376 -16.83 19.24 -10.67
N PRO A 377 -17.01 20.03 -9.59
CA PRO A 377 -16.87 19.51 -8.23
C PRO A 377 -17.80 18.31 -8.05
N LEU A 378 -17.24 17.21 -7.54
CA LEU A 378 -18.03 16.07 -7.04
C LEU A 378 -18.70 16.39 -5.70
N ASP A 379 -18.28 17.48 -5.07
CA ASP A 379 -18.85 18.03 -3.85
C ASP A 379 -20.20 18.69 -4.19
N GLY A 380 -21.23 18.39 -3.40
CA GLY A 380 -22.64 18.74 -3.66
C GLY A 380 -23.01 20.22 -3.61
N GLY A 381 -22.12 21.11 -4.02
CA GLY A 381 -22.34 22.53 -4.22
C GLY A 381 -22.74 22.83 -5.67
N GLY A 382 -24.04 22.73 -5.95
CA GLY A 382 -24.68 23.18 -7.19
C GLY A 382 -26.13 23.55 -6.94
#